data_AF-A0A959I7Z7-F1
#
_entry.id   AF-A0A959I7Z7-F1
#
_cell.length_a   1.000
_cell.length_b   1.000
_cell.length_c   1.000
_cell.angle_alpha   90.00
_cell.angle_beta   90.00
_cell.angle_gamma   90.00
#
_symmetry.space_group_name_H-M   'P 1'
#
loop_
_entity.id
_entity.type
_entity.pdbx_description
1 polymer ?
#
loop_
_entity_poly.entity_id
_entity_poly.type
_entity_poly.pdbx_seq_one_letter_code
_entity_poly.pdbx_strand_id
1 'polypeptide(L)'
;MCKHLCGILALIALLTACQNETPADRPSSSSPAVTDLQLIGDSVIYFVCQDVTQAADQGPHHDVFLVVGENKLKVGATQVCQHLAKTDYAQHQVPEKALDAVGGEWEGETNIVYAIRTSEDKIVVRQGRMYSDKDSDSYDYRAIATLTNEDLSVHPGLNQIDLVGTYAHDGNPKSWVLFIGLSDRYLSGQLFELSQPLPPIDDLASVLTQTTPEVLRGFDVDLLNMTFESHLGQGSITQENNVWAFTFDNIKDAAGQPLKLVKIN
;
A
#
# COMPACT_ATOMS: atom_id res chain seq x y z
N MET A 1 -46.41 44.49 -47.02
CA MET A 1 -47.70 44.11 -47.64
C MET A 1 -47.84 42.61 -47.48
N CYS A 2 -48.73 42.20 -46.56
CA CYS A 2 -50.03 41.59 -46.87
C CYS A 2 -49.88 40.10 -47.23
N LYS A 3 -50.16 39.20 -46.29
CA LYS A 3 -51.51 38.68 -45.93
C LYS A 3 -51.89 37.52 -46.86
N HIS A 4 -52.05 36.33 -46.30
CA HIS A 4 -53.28 35.52 -46.35
C HIS A 4 -53.21 34.47 -45.22
N LEU A 5 -54.14 34.49 -44.25
CA LEU A 5 -55.48 33.84 -44.26
C LEU A 5 -55.34 32.31 -44.40
N CYS A 6 -56.03 31.42 -43.69
CA CYS A 6 -57.20 31.41 -42.80
C CYS A 6 -57.20 29.96 -42.25
N GLY A 7 -57.38 29.64 -40.97
CA GLY A 7 -58.66 29.62 -40.27
C GLY A 7 -58.93 28.23 -39.67
N ILE A 8 -59.78 28.20 -38.63
CA ILE A 8 -60.35 27.05 -37.88
C ILE A 8 -59.43 26.55 -36.74
N LEU A 9 -59.60 26.90 -35.46
CA LEU A 9 -60.75 26.94 -34.55
C LEU A 9 -61.26 25.53 -34.18
N ALA A 10 -60.67 24.94 -33.13
CA ALA A 10 -61.32 23.91 -32.33
C ALA A 10 -60.84 24.00 -30.87
N LEU A 11 -61.82 24.33 -30.03
CA LEU A 11 -61.80 24.50 -28.60
C LEU A 11 -61.95 23.13 -27.93
N ILE A 12 -60.97 22.66 -27.16
CA ILE A 12 -61.21 21.69 -26.07
C ILE A 12 -60.35 22.10 -24.87
N ALA A 13 -61.06 22.47 -23.80
CA ALA A 13 -60.52 22.74 -22.49
C ALA A 13 -60.38 21.44 -21.67
N LEU A 14 -59.53 21.51 -20.64
CA LEU A 14 -59.35 20.56 -19.53
C LEU A 14 -58.48 19.34 -19.96
N LEU A 15 -57.39 18.98 -19.30
CA LEU A 15 -57.18 18.86 -17.85
C LEU A 15 -55.68 18.99 -17.50
N THR A 16 -55.48 19.46 -16.28
CA THR A 16 -54.29 19.45 -15.42
C THR A 16 -53.41 18.19 -15.49
N ALA A 17 -52.11 18.39 -15.71
CA ALA A 17 -51.03 17.76 -14.93
C ALA A 17 -49.69 18.44 -15.27
N CYS A 18 -49.07 19.11 -14.29
CA CYS A 18 -47.68 19.52 -14.37
C CYS A 18 -46.80 18.27 -14.48
N GLN A 19 -46.22 18.01 -15.65
CA GLN A 19 -44.99 17.24 -15.74
C GLN A 19 -43.84 18.24 -15.63
N ASN A 20 -43.30 18.39 -14.42
CA ASN A 20 -41.92 18.85 -14.30
C ASN A 20 -41.04 17.70 -14.81
N GLU A 21 -40.40 17.92 -15.96
CA GLU A 21 -39.32 17.08 -16.43
C GLU A 21 -38.21 17.12 -15.38
N THR A 22 -38.13 16.04 -14.60
CA THR A 22 -37.02 15.77 -13.71
C THR A 22 -35.86 15.30 -14.60
N PRO A 23 -34.68 15.93 -14.56
CA PRO A 23 -33.52 15.38 -15.23
C PRO A 23 -33.27 13.98 -14.71
N ALA A 24 -33.14 13.03 -15.63
CA ALA A 24 -32.89 11.62 -15.34
C ALA A 24 -31.80 11.47 -14.26
N ASP A 25 -32.21 10.93 -13.12
CA ASP A 25 -31.31 10.38 -12.13
C ASP A 25 -30.39 9.39 -12.85
N ARG A 26 -29.11 9.78 -12.96
CA ARG A 26 -28.04 8.79 -13.03
C ARG A 26 -28.26 7.86 -11.84
N PRO A 27 -28.18 6.52 -11.98
CA PRO A 27 -28.02 5.69 -10.81
C PRO A 27 -26.78 6.23 -10.10
N SER A 28 -26.99 6.88 -8.96
CA SER A 28 -25.94 7.16 -8.03
C SER A 28 -25.34 5.80 -7.73
N SER A 29 -24.13 5.57 -8.24
CA SER A 29 -23.23 4.59 -7.69
C SER A 29 -23.01 5.00 -6.25
N SER A 30 -23.94 4.65 -5.38
CA SER A 30 -23.69 4.51 -3.96
C SER A 30 -22.65 3.42 -3.87
N SER A 31 -21.38 3.84 -3.90
CA SER A 31 -20.31 3.09 -3.28
C SER A 31 -20.88 2.58 -1.95
N PRO A 32 -20.82 1.27 -1.67
CA PRO A 32 -21.36 0.76 -0.42
C PRO A 32 -20.75 1.58 0.71
N ALA A 33 -21.61 2.15 1.55
CA ALA A 33 -21.17 2.77 2.78
C ALA A 33 -20.41 1.68 3.55
N VAL A 34 -19.13 1.93 3.81
CA VAL A 34 -18.28 1.12 4.68
C VAL A 34 -18.89 1.24 6.07
N THR A 35 -19.80 0.33 6.43
CA THR A 35 -20.51 0.37 7.72
C THR A 35 -20.52 -0.99 8.41
N ASP A 36 -19.55 -1.86 8.08
CA ASP A 36 -19.23 -3.06 8.85
C ASP A 36 -17.75 -3.40 8.68
N LEU A 37 -16.86 -2.48 9.09
CA LEU A 37 -15.49 -2.87 9.40
C LEU A 37 -15.54 -3.64 10.72
N GLN A 38 -15.80 -4.95 10.62
CA GLN A 38 -15.63 -5.86 11.73
C GLN A 38 -14.20 -5.72 12.23
N LEU A 39 -14.04 -5.30 13.49
CA LEU A 39 -12.72 -5.06 14.07
C LEU A 39 -11.87 -6.32 13.90
N ILE A 40 -10.66 -6.14 13.38
CA ILE A 40 -9.66 -7.19 13.20
C ILE A 40 -9.42 -7.96 14.51
N GLY A 41 -9.54 -7.27 15.66
CA GLY A 41 -9.30 -7.82 17.00
C GLY A 41 -10.08 -9.09 17.31
N ASP A 42 -11.37 -9.12 16.97
CA ASP A 42 -12.28 -10.24 17.30
C ASP A 42 -12.51 -11.20 16.13
N SER A 43 -11.97 -10.88 14.96
CA SER A 43 -12.19 -11.65 13.74
C SER A 43 -11.41 -12.96 13.73
N VAL A 44 -12.04 -14.03 13.23
CA VAL A 44 -11.35 -15.28 12.90
C VAL A 44 -10.50 -15.04 11.65
N ILE A 45 -9.23 -15.43 11.71
CA ILE A 45 -8.24 -15.17 10.67
C ILE A 45 -7.60 -16.47 10.24
N TYR A 46 -7.68 -16.77 8.95
CA TYR A 46 -7.13 -17.99 8.35
C TYR A 46 -6.90 -17.81 6.85
N PHE A 47 -6.11 -18.68 6.25
CA PHE A 47 -5.88 -18.69 4.80
C PHE A 47 -6.85 -19.62 4.09
N VAL A 48 -7.14 -19.29 2.83
CA VAL A 48 -7.81 -20.17 1.88
C VAL A 48 -6.99 -20.21 0.60
N CYS A 49 -6.63 -21.41 0.17
CA CYS A 49 -5.99 -21.67 -1.10
C CYS A 49 -7.05 -21.95 -2.17
N GLN A 50 -6.94 -21.33 -3.35
CA GLN A 50 -7.81 -21.63 -4.48
C GLN A 50 -7.01 -21.94 -5.73
N ASP A 51 -7.38 -23.02 -6.41
CA ASP A 51 -6.72 -23.43 -7.64
C ASP A 51 -6.92 -22.39 -8.75
N VAL A 52 -5.85 -22.13 -9.49
CA VAL A 52 -5.88 -21.28 -10.68
C VAL A 52 -6.33 -22.14 -11.85
N THR A 53 -7.52 -21.86 -12.39
CA THR A 53 -8.16 -22.63 -13.48
C THR A 53 -7.35 -22.73 -14.78
N GLN A 54 -6.26 -21.97 -14.92
CA GLN A 54 -5.30 -22.04 -16.03
C GLN A 54 -3.89 -21.79 -15.51
N ALA A 55 -3.43 -22.64 -14.59
CA ALA A 55 -2.02 -22.65 -14.22
C ALA A 55 -1.17 -22.92 -15.47
N ALA A 56 -0.26 -22.01 -15.81
CA ALA A 56 0.82 -22.32 -16.75
C ALA A 56 1.73 -23.38 -16.11
N ASP A 57 2.40 -24.24 -16.91
CA ASP A 57 3.26 -25.33 -16.42
C ASP A 57 4.38 -24.89 -15.44
N GLN A 58 4.65 -23.58 -15.34
CA GLN A 58 5.65 -22.95 -14.47
C GLN A 58 5.08 -21.77 -13.65
N GLY A 59 3.76 -21.51 -13.75
CA GLY A 59 3.07 -20.42 -13.07
C GLY A 59 2.43 -20.91 -11.77
N PRO A 60 2.00 -19.99 -10.86
CA PRO A 60 1.42 -20.41 -9.59
C PRO A 60 0.16 -21.26 -9.79
N HIS A 61 0.11 -22.40 -9.10
CA HIS A 61 -1.04 -23.28 -9.14
C HIS A 61 -2.18 -22.81 -8.23
N HIS A 62 -1.87 -22.02 -7.21
CA HIS A 62 -2.85 -21.56 -6.22
C HIS A 62 -2.77 -20.06 -5.97
N ASP A 63 -3.93 -19.43 -5.89
CA ASP A 63 -4.10 -18.12 -5.28
C ASP A 63 -4.25 -18.27 -3.76
N VAL A 64 -3.56 -17.41 -3.01
CA VAL A 64 -3.59 -17.38 -1.54
C VAL A 64 -4.46 -16.22 -1.09
N PHE A 65 -5.52 -16.55 -0.35
CA PHE A 65 -6.41 -15.56 0.23
C PHE A 65 -6.32 -15.56 1.75
N LEU A 66 -6.23 -14.39 2.36
CA LEU A 66 -6.48 -14.21 3.79
C LEU A 66 -7.97 -13.94 4.00
N VAL A 67 -8.59 -14.70 4.89
CA VAL A 67 -9.95 -14.45 5.37
C VAL A 67 -9.86 -13.75 6.73
N VAL A 68 -10.61 -12.65 6.87
CA VAL A 68 -10.71 -11.87 8.10
C VAL A 68 -12.19 -11.58 8.34
N GLY A 69 -12.81 -12.33 9.27
CA GLY A 69 -14.26 -12.28 9.46
C GLY A 69 -14.98 -12.72 8.18
N GLU A 70 -15.80 -11.85 7.61
CA GLU A 70 -16.51 -12.10 6.34
C GLU A 70 -15.72 -11.68 5.09
N ASN A 71 -14.60 -10.97 5.28
CA ASN A 71 -13.79 -10.45 4.18
C ASN A 71 -12.79 -11.48 3.69
N LYS A 72 -12.60 -11.53 2.37
CA LYS A 72 -11.61 -12.41 1.72
C LYS A 72 -10.73 -11.61 0.78
N LEU A 73 -9.44 -11.62 1.06
CA LEU A 73 -8.45 -10.77 0.40
C LEU A 73 -7.38 -11.61 -0.26
N LYS A 74 -7.13 -11.42 -1.56
CA LYS A 74 -6.04 -12.09 -2.24
C LYS A 74 -4.72 -11.45 -1.82
N VAL A 75 -3.88 -12.20 -1.11
CA VAL A 75 -2.60 -11.70 -0.58
C VAL A 75 -1.40 -12.17 -1.40
N GLY A 76 -1.58 -13.19 -2.23
CA GLY A 76 -0.50 -13.70 -3.08
C GLY A 76 -0.92 -14.87 -3.93
N ALA A 77 0.09 -15.54 -4.49
CA ALA A 77 -0.04 -16.78 -5.24
C ALA A 77 1.19 -17.65 -5.00
N THR A 78 1.04 -18.97 -5.07
CA THR A 78 2.09 -19.96 -4.77
C THR A 78 1.92 -21.21 -5.64
N GLN A 79 3.02 -21.97 -5.76
CA GLN A 79 3.02 -23.28 -6.44
C GLN A 79 2.37 -24.36 -5.59
N VAL A 80 2.59 -24.34 -4.28
CA VAL A 80 2.03 -25.31 -3.34
C VAL A 80 1.40 -24.54 -2.19
N CYS A 81 0.16 -24.90 -1.86
CA CYS A 81 -0.64 -24.23 -0.85
C CYS A 81 -1.33 -25.27 0.05
N GLN A 82 -0.60 -25.75 1.05
CA GLN A 82 -1.10 -26.68 2.06
C GLN A 82 -1.07 -25.98 3.42
N HIS A 83 -2.07 -26.21 4.28
CA HIS A 83 -2.04 -25.69 5.64
C HIS A 83 -0.91 -26.36 6.43
N LEU A 84 -0.12 -25.54 7.12
CA LEU A 84 0.88 -26.00 8.08
C LEU A 84 0.22 -26.20 9.44
N ALA A 85 0.46 -27.36 10.06
CA ALA A 85 0.08 -27.55 11.45
C ALA A 85 0.94 -26.66 12.35
N LYS A 86 0.40 -26.18 13.47
CA LYS A 86 1.17 -25.33 14.41
C LYS A 86 2.41 -26.03 14.96
N THR A 87 2.40 -27.36 15.06
CA THR A 87 3.57 -28.18 15.45
C THR A 87 4.74 -28.04 14.49
N ASP A 88 4.45 -27.66 13.25
CA ASP A 88 5.41 -27.58 12.15
C ASP A 88 5.97 -26.16 12.00
N TYR A 89 5.42 -25.16 12.71
CA TYR A 89 5.81 -23.76 12.54
C TYR A 89 7.31 -23.53 12.80
N ALA A 90 7.85 -24.14 13.85
CA ALA A 90 9.25 -23.97 14.23
C ALA A 90 10.22 -24.45 13.13
N GLN A 91 9.90 -25.55 12.43
CA GLN A 91 10.77 -26.09 11.37
C GLN A 91 10.82 -25.16 10.15
N HIS A 92 9.78 -24.34 9.97
CA HIS A 92 9.69 -23.35 8.90
C HIS A 92 10.01 -21.93 9.39
N GLN A 93 10.51 -21.76 10.61
CA GLN A 93 10.79 -20.44 11.21
C GLN A 93 9.57 -19.51 11.24
N VAL A 94 8.36 -20.09 11.28
CA VAL A 94 7.11 -19.39 11.49
C VAL A 94 6.95 -19.16 13.00
N PRO A 95 6.63 -17.93 13.46
CA PRO A 95 6.42 -17.68 14.88
C PRO A 95 5.24 -18.48 15.44
N GLU A 96 5.37 -19.01 16.66
CA GLU A 96 4.30 -19.78 17.33
C GLU A 96 2.99 -18.98 17.46
N LYS A 97 3.10 -17.65 17.61
CA LYS A 97 1.97 -16.72 17.68
C LYS A 97 1.32 -16.41 16.33
N ALA A 98 1.78 -17.00 15.23
CA ALA A 98 1.11 -16.87 13.95
C ALA A 98 -0.33 -17.42 14.05
N LEU A 99 -1.23 -16.75 13.35
CA LEU A 99 -2.66 -17.01 13.36
C LEU A 99 -2.98 -18.25 12.52
N ASP A 100 -2.40 -18.30 11.32
CA ASP A 100 -2.45 -19.41 10.39
C ASP A 100 -1.23 -19.35 9.46
N ALA A 101 -0.93 -20.46 8.78
CA ALA A 101 0.13 -20.57 7.79
C ALA A 101 -0.19 -21.60 6.70
N VAL A 102 0.17 -21.28 5.47
CA VAL A 102 0.03 -22.17 4.30
C VAL A 102 1.33 -22.17 3.49
N GLY A 103 1.59 -23.23 2.75
CA GLY A 103 2.73 -23.30 1.85
C GLY A 103 3.10 -24.72 1.47
N GLY A 104 4.33 -24.89 1.01
CA GLY A 104 4.92 -26.19 0.72
C GLY A 104 6.17 -26.09 -0.12
N GLU A 105 6.70 -27.25 -0.48
CA GLU A 105 7.90 -27.38 -1.31
C GLU A 105 7.52 -27.71 -2.75
N TRP A 106 8.14 -27.01 -3.70
CA TRP A 106 8.04 -27.28 -5.13
C TRP A 106 9.43 -27.16 -5.76
N GLU A 107 9.89 -28.22 -6.41
CA GLU A 107 11.17 -28.24 -7.14
C GLU A 107 12.38 -27.70 -6.34
N GLY A 108 12.45 -28.03 -5.04
CA GLY A 108 13.55 -27.59 -4.16
C GLY A 108 13.41 -26.16 -3.62
N GLU A 109 12.34 -25.43 -3.97
CA GLU A 109 11.96 -24.18 -3.30
C GLU A 109 10.84 -24.46 -2.29
N THR A 110 11.09 -24.18 -1.01
CA THR A 110 10.04 -24.13 0.00
C THR A 110 9.49 -22.70 0.10
N ASN A 111 8.18 -22.56 -0.04
CA ASN A 111 7.48 -21.28 0.01
C ASN A 111 6.39 -21.32 1.09
N ILE A 112 6.51 -20.46 2.10
CA ILE A 112 5.60 -20.42 3.26
C ILE A 112 5.00 -19.03 3.38
N VAL A 113 3.69 -18.96 3.59
CA VAL A 113 2.93 -17.75 3.89
C VAL A 113 2.31 -17.88 5.27
N TYR A 114 2.45 -16.87 6.12
CA TYR A 114 1.78 -16.84 7.43
C TYR A 114 1.19 -15.47 7.75
N ALA A 115 0.18 -15.44 8.61
CA ALA A 115 -0.41 -14.22 9.14
C ALA A 115 -0.09 -14.10 10.63
N ILE A 116 0.24 -12.89 11.09
CA ILE A 116 0.57 -12.63 12.48
C ILE A 116 -0.07 -11.33 12.94
N ARG A 117 -0.64 -11.35 14.15
CA ARG A 117 -1.14 -10.14 14.80
C ARG A 117 0.01 -9.39 15.46
N THR A 118 0.20 -8.13 15.11
CA THR A 118 1.28 -7.27 15.68
C THR A 118 0.74 -6.29 16.72
N SER A 119 -0.53 -5.89 16.62
CA SER A 119 -1.31 -5.12 17.62
C SER A 119 -2.80 -5.53 17.52
N GLU A 120 -3.65 -5.04 18.42
CA GLU A 120 -5.09 -5.40 18.44
C GLU A 120 -5.81 -5.14 17.12
N ASP A 121 -5.36 -4.12 16.40
CA ASP A 121 -5.93 -3.60 15.16
C ASP A 121 -5.11 -3.95 13.91
N LYS A 122 -4.08 -4.79 14.01
CA LYS A 122 -3.12 -5.00 12.92
C LYS A 122 -2.71 -6.45 12.68
N ILE A 123 -2.87 -6.88 11.43
CA ILE A 123 -2.35 -8.15 10.91
C ILE A 123 -1.26 -7.86 9.88
N VAL A 124 -0.16 -8.60 9.95
CA VAL A 124 0.84 -8.65 8.87
C VAL A 124 0.85 -10.05 8.28
N VAL A 125 0.80 -10.13 6.95
CA VAL A 125 1.02 -11.35 6.19
C VAL A 125 2.45 -11.36 5.69
N ARG A 126 3.17 -12.46 5.93
CA ARG A 126 4.55 -12.64 5.48
C ARG A 126 4.66 -13.84 4.56
N GLN A 127 5.58 -13.74 3.60
CA GLN A 127 5.98 -14.83 2.72
C GLN A 127 7.47 -15.06 2.84
N GLY A 128 7.86 -16.31 3.08
CA GLY A 128 9.24 -16.76 3.16
C GLY A 128 9.54 -17.74 2.04
N ARG A 129 10.77 -17.65 1.53
CA ARG A 129 11.32 -18.61 0.58
C ARG A 129 12.61 -19.19 1.12
N MET A 130 12.79 -20.48 0.94
CA MET A 130 14.03 -21.20 1.21
C MET A 130 14.34 -22.04 -0.03
N TYR A 131 15.57 -21.92 -0.53
CA TYR A 131 16.03 -22.74 -1.64
C TYR A 131 16.96 -23.82 -1.08
N SER A 132 16.72 -25.08 -1.44
CA SER A 132 17.48 -26.23 -0.95
C SER A 132 18.95 -26.24 -1.39
N ASP A 133 19.32 -25.41 -2.37
CA ASP A 133 20.68 -25.29 -2.91
C ASP A 133 21.51 -24.16 -2.27
N LYS A 134 20.91 -23.39 -1.34
CA LYS A 134 21.63 -22.36 -0.59
C LYS A 134 22.19 -22.96 0.70
N ASP A 135 23.46 -22.66 1.00
CA ASP A 135 24.18 -23.05 2.23
C ASP A 135 23.57 -22.46 3.54
N SER A 136 22.36 -21.91 3.49
CA SER A 136 21.65 -21.36 4.64
C SER A 136 20.28 -22.02 4.76
N ASP A 137 20.07 -22.81 5.81
CA ASP A 137 18.77 -23.37 6.22
C ASP A 137 17.81 -22.29 6.78
N SER A 138 17.83 -21.10 6.19
CA SER A 138 17.09 -19.92 6.67
C SER A 138 16.08 -19.44 5.64
N TYR A 139 14.87 -19.10 6.10
CA TYR A 139 13.85 -18.48 5.26
C TYR A 139 14.09 -16.99 5.12
N ASP A 140 13.95 -16.47 3.90
CA ASP A 140 13.90 -15.03 3.65
C ASP A 140 12.46 -14.52 3.73
N TYR A 141 11.99 -14.21 4.94
CA TYR A 141 10.61 -13.75 5.20
C TYR A 141 10.43 -12.24 4.98
N ARG A 142 9.59 -11.88 4.01
CA ARG A 142 9.14 -10.50 3.76
C ARG A 142 7.66 -10.33 4.07
N ALA A 143 7.25 -9.13 4.47
CA ALA A 143 5.83 -8.78 4.51
C ALA A 143 5.28 -8.70 3.08
N ILE A 144 4.07 -9.19 2.85
CA ILE A 144 3.37 -9.15 1.55
C ILE A 144 1.97 -8.55 1.62
N ALA A 145 1.45 -8.36 2.83
CA ALA A 145 0.25 -7.56 3.09
C ALA A 145 0.28 -7.07 4.55
N THR A 146 -0.31 -5.91 4.79
CA THR A 146 -0.59 -5.39 6.14
C THR A 146 -2.04 -4.95 6.14
N LEU A 147 -2.80 -5.34 7.17
CA LEU A 147 -4.21 -4.99 7.32
C LEU A 147 -4.39 -4.27 8.65
N THR A 148 -5.11 -3.15 8.62
CA THR A 148 -5.57 -2.41 9.79
C THR A 148 -7.10 -2.32 9.81
N ASN A 149 -7.67 -1.91 10.95
CA ASN A 149 -9.11 -1.64 11.03
C ASN A 149 -9.58 -0.56 10.04
N GLU A 150 -8.70 0.35 9.63
CA GLU A 150 -9.01 1.46 8.73
C GLU A 150 -8.73 1.11 7.27
N ASP A 151 -7.79 0.19 7.02
CA ASP A 151 -7.34 -0.18 5.70
C ASP A 151 -7.14 -1.70 5.57
N LEU A 152 -8.00 -2.34 4.78
CA LEU A 152 -7.88 -3.75 4.41
C LEU A 152 -7.08 -3.91 3.10
N SER A 153 -6.40 -2.89 2.60
CA SER A 153 -5.67 -2.97 1.34
C SER A 153 -4.43 -3.85 1.44
N VAL A 154 -4.23 -4.71 0.45
CA VAL A 154 -2.98 -5.47 0.29
C VAL A 154 -1.93 -4.54 -0.28
N HIS A 155 -0.96 -4.14 0.54
CA HIS A 155 0.27 -3.53 0.05
C HIS A 155 1.20 -4.65 -0.43
N PRO A 156 1.36 -4.88 -1.75
CA PRO A 156 2.26 -5.91 -2.25
C PRO A 156 3.65 -5.64 -1.70
N GLY A 157 4.22 -6.66 -1.06
CA GLY A 157 5.41 -6.62 -0.21
C GLY A 157 6.44 -5.57 -0.55
N LEU A 158 6.36 -4.44 0.16
CA LEU A 158 7.34 -3.38 0.13
C LEU A 158 8.70 -3.97 0.51
N ASN A 159 9.61 -3.96 -0.44
CA ASN A 159 11.01 -4.24 -0.22
C ASN A 159 11.74 -2.90 0.05
N GLN A 160 12.83 -2.95 0.80
CA GLN A 160 13.67 -1.77 1.03
C GLN A 160 14.06 -1.09 -0.30
N ILE A 161 14.29 -1.88 -1.36
CA ILE A 161 14.60 -1.35 -2.70
C ILE A 161 13.48 -0.46 -3.27
N ASP A 162 12.22 -0.69 -2.89
CA ASP A 162 11.09 0.13 -3.37
C ASP A 162 11.14 1.54 -2.78
N LEU A 163 11.74 1.68 -1.60
CA LEU A 163 11.96 2.96 -0.93
C LEU A 163 13.21 3.71 -1.43
N VAL A 164 14.11 3.06 -2.17
CA VAL A 164 15.31 3.72 -2.72
C VAL A 164 14.91 4.76 -3.75
N GLY A 165 15.50 5.95 -3.65
CA GLY A 165 15.28 7.03 -4.61
C GLY A 165 15.40 8.42 -3.98
N THR A 166 14.95 9.40 -4.73
CA THR A 166 14.95 10.81 -4.35
C THR A 166 13.53 11.24 -4.00
N TYR A 167 13.37 11.94 -2.90
CA TYR A 167 12.10 12.48 -2.44
C TYR A 167 12.24 13.98 -2.26
N ALA A 168 11.20 14.75 -2.57
CA ALA A 168 11.25 16.19 -2.48
C ALA A 168 9.96 16.79 -1.90
N HIS A 169 10.13 17.96 -1.29
CA HIS A 169 9.07 18.88 -0.90
C HIS A 169 9.42 20.24 -1.47
N ASP A 170 8.62 20.72 -2.41
CA ASP A 170 8.76 22.07 -2.93
C ASP A 170 8.00 23.04 -2.03
N GLY A 171 8.73 24.01 -1.47
CA GLY A 171 8.18 25.02 -0.59
C GLY A 171 8.82 26.38 -0.85
N ASN A 172 8.10 27.41 -0.40
CA ASN A 172 8.55 28.79 -0.47
C ASN A 172 8.53 29.39 0.95
N PRO A 173 9.68 29.79 1.53
CA PRO A 173 10.97 30.02 0.88
C PRO A 173 11.94 28.82 0.88
N LYS A 174 11.56 27.69 1.47
CA LYS A 174 12.44 26.54 1.68
C LYS A 174 11.90 25.29 1.02
N SER A 175 12.79 24.50 0.46
CA SER A 175 12.50 23.17 -0.09
C SER A 175 13.40 22.13 0.55
N TRP A 176 12.98 20.87 0.46
CA TRP A 176 13.74 19.76 1.01
C TRP A 176 13.91 18.65 -0.01
N VAL A 177 15.05 17.98 0.04
CA VAL A 177 15.35 16.79 -0.78
C VAL A 177 15.92 15.70 0.12
N LEU A 178 15.33 14.52 0.06
CA LEU A 178 15.79 13.33 0.78
C LEU A 178 16.26 12.30 -0.23
N PHE A 179 17.50 11.84 -0.11
CA PHE A 179 17.98 10.64 -0.80
C PHE A 179 17.91 9.45 0.13
N ILE A 180 17.25 8.39 -0.33
CA ILE A 180 17.27 7.08 0.29
C ILE A 180 18.11 6.16 -0.60
N GLY A 181 19.21 5.68 -0.06
CA GLY A 181 20.09 4.68 -0.69
C GLY A 181 20.01 3.34 0.04
N LEU A 182 20.34 2.25 -0.66
CA LEU A 182 20.47 0.92 -0.07
C LEU A 182 21.94 0.48 -0.15
N SER A 183 22.54 0.13 0.99
CA SER A 183 23.85 -0.49 1.06
C SER A 183 23.72 -1.82 1.79
N ASP A 184 24.17 -2.89 1.15
CA ASP A 184 23.96 -4.28 1.59
C ASP A 184 22.47 -4.60 1.82
N ARG A 185 21.99 -4.44 3.06
CA ARG A 185 20.61 -4.68 3.51
C ARG A 185 20.08 -3.58 4.43
N TYR A 186 20.70 -2.40 4.39
CA TYR A 186 20.34 -1.26 5.23
C TYR A 186 20.05 -0.04 4.35
N LEU A 187 18.92 0.60 4.64
CA LEU A 187 18.62 1.90 4.07
C LEU A 187 19.47 2.97 4.74
N SER A 188 19.89 3.94 3.96
CA SER A 188 20.62 5.13 4.41
C SER A 188 19.91 6.37 3.86
N GLY A 189 19.88 7.43 4.67
CA GLY A 189 19.20 8.67 4.32
C GLY A 189 20.13 9.88 4.34
N GLN A 190 19.95 10.79 3.39
CA GLN A 190 20.60 12.11 3.38
C GLN A 190 19.54 13.17 3.10
N LEU A 191 19.35 14.12 4.04
CA LEU A 191 18.39 15.20 3.92
C LEU A 191 19.10 16.51 3.59
N PHE A 192 18.63 17.19 2.55
CA PHE A 192 19.09 18.49 2.11
C PHE A 192 17.99 19.51 2.38
N GLU A 193 18.35 20.61 3.02
CA GLU A 193 17.49 21.80 3.16
C GLU A 193 17.98 22.88 2.19
N LEU A 194 17.11 23.29 1.27
CA LEU A 194 17.40 24.32 0.28
C LEU A 194 16.78 25.64 0.73
N SER A 195 17.54 26.72 0.65
CA SER A 195 17.06 28.09 0.94
C SER A 195 16.33 28.74 -0.23
N GLN A 196 15.75 27.92 -1.11
CA GLN A 196 15.01 28.33 -2.30
C GLN A 196 13.94 27.29 -2.65
N PRO A 197 12.95 27.64 -3.49
CA PRO A 197 12.06 26.68 -4.13
C PRO A 197 12.83 25.58 -4.87
N LEU A 198 12.19 24.43 -5.06
CA LEU A 198 12.82 23.30 -5.73
C LEU A 198 13.14 23.69 -7.19
N PRO A 199 14.41 23.60 -7.63
CA PRO A 199 14.74 23.87 -9.01
C PRO A 199 14.17 22.78 -9.94
N PRO A 200 14.15 23.01 -11.26
CA PRO A 200 13.95 21.94 -12.23
C PRO A 200 14.89 20.76 -11.97
N ILE A 201 14.42 19.53 -12.24
CA ILE A 201 15.16 18.31 -11.89
C ILE A 201 16.54 18.24 -12.56
N ASP A 202 16.66 18.77 -13.79
CA ASP A 202 17.91 18.83 -14.55
C ASP A 202 18.98 19.71 -13.86
N ASP A 203 18.54 20.70 -13.07
CA ASP A 203 19.42 21.63 -12.34
C ASP A 203 19.65 21.19 -10.89
N LEU A 204 18.87 20.22 -10.39
CA LEU A 204 18.86 19.83 -8.99
C LEU A 204 20.23 19.38 -8.50
N ALA A 205 20.95 18.59 -9.31
CA ALA A 205 22.29 18.13 -8.96
C ALA A 205 23.26 19.30 -8.70
N SER A 206 23.20 20.36 -9.50
CA SER A 206 24.07 21.53 -9.34
C SER A 206 23.80 22.24 -8.01
N VAL A 207 22.53 22.42 -7.65
CA VAL A 207 22.12 23.04 -6.38
C VAL A 207 22.54 22.19 -5.19
N LEU A 208 22.38 20.87 -5.27
CA LEU A 208 22.75 19.96 -4.19
C LEU A 208 24.25 19.91 -3.94
N THR A 209 25.11 20.07 -4.95
CA THR A 209 26.58 20.14 -4.74
C THR A 209 27.02 21.35 -3.92
N GLN A 210 26.18 22.38 -3.83
CA GLN A 210 26.45 23.59 -3.04
C GLN A 210 25.87 23.49 -1.62
N THR A 211 25.19 22.39 -1.31
CA THR A 211 24.48 22.18 -0.04
C THR A 211 25.07 20.97 0.68
N THR A 212 25.38 21.10 1.97
CA THR A 212 25.83 19.97 2.78
C THR A 212 24.62 19.18 3.27
N PRO A 213 24.51 17.87 2.97
CA PRO A 213 23.44 17.05 3.50
C PRO A 213 23.61 16.77 4.99
N GLU A 214 22.48 16.66 5.70
CA GLU A 214 22.41 16.01 7.00
C GLU A 214 22.22 14.50 6.80
N VAL A 215 23.20 13.71 7.23
CA VAL A 215 23.12 12.23 7.15
C VAL A 215 22.20 11.73 8.26
N LEU A 216 21.16 10.98 7.91
CA LEU A 216 20.22 10.38 8.86
C LEU A 216 20.91 9.26 9.66
N ARG A 217 21.61 9.63 10.74
CA ARG A 217 22.18 8.67 11.69
C ARG A 217 21.08 7.90 12.42
N GLY A 218 21.31 6.60 12.61
CA GLY A 218 20.33 5.70 13.21
C GLY A 218 19.05 5.59 12.38
N PHE A 219 19.15 5.75 11.06
CA PHE A 219 18.00 5.60 10.17
C PHE A 219 17.55 4.14 10.13
N ASP A 220 16.50 3.83 10.88
CA ASP A 220 15.88 2.52 10.92
C ASP A 220 14.49 2.61 10.31
N VAL A 221 14.16 1.63 9.46
CA VAL A 221 12.90 1.60 8.73
C VAL A 221 12.17 0.32 9.09
N ASP A 222 11.03 0.50 9.75
CA ASP A 222 10.13 -0.59 10.06
C ASP A 222 9.11 -0.71 8.92
N LEU A 223 9.43 -1.56 7.94
CA LEU A 223 8.53 -1.86 6.82
C LEU A 223 7.22 -2.54 7.26
N LEU A 224 7.17 -3.12 8.47
CA LEU A 224 5.94 -3.70 9.01
C LEU A 224 5.03 -2.57 9.48
N ASN A 225 5.60 -1.58 10.18
CA ASN A 225 4.87 -0.44 10.72
C ASN A 225 4.72 0.73 9.76
N MET A 226 5.41 0.69 8.62
CA MET A 226 5.47 1.80 7.67
C MET A 226 5.93 3.07 8.40
N THR A 227 6.91 2.91 9.28
CA THR A 227 7.49 3.98 10.09
C THR A 227 9.00 3.98 9.94
N PHE A 228 9.60 5.10 10.27
CA PHE A 228 11.05 5.21 10.38
C PHE A 228 11.44 6.04 11.60
N GLU A 229 12.65 5.82 12.06
CA GLU A 229 13.29 6.60 13.10
C GLU A 229 14.67 7.05 12.65
N SER A 230 15.12 8.19 13.16
CA SER A 230 16.47 8.71 12.98
C SER A 230 16.80 9.70 14.08
N HIS A 231 18.05 10.14 14.14
CA HIS A 231 18.44 11.22 15.05
C HIS A 231 17.74 12.58 14.78
N LEU A 232 17.11 12.77 13.60
CA LEU A 232 16.29 13.95 13.30
C LEU A 232 14.83 13.80 13.75
N GLY A 233 14.45 12.62 14.23
CA GLY A 233 13.10 12.31 14.68
C GLY A 233 12.54 11.06 14.00
N GLN A 234 11.24 10.88 14.20
CA GLN A 234 10.46 9.76 13.70
C GLN A 234 9.47 10.21 12.62
N GLY A 235 8.89 9.25 11.92
CA GLY A 235 7.90 9.54 10.91
C GLY A 235 7.25 8.31 10.30
N SER A 236 6.42 8.55 9.29
CA SER A 236 5.66 7.53 8.56
C SER A 236 6.03 7.48 7.09
N ILE A 237 5.78 6.31 6.49
CA ILE A 237 5.97 6.02 5.08
C ILE A 237 4.59 5.70 4.51
N THR A 238 4.18 6.42 3.48
CA THR A 238 2.86 6.25 2.87
C THR A 238 2.99 6.10 1.36
N GLN A 239 2.03 5.42 0.74
CA GLN A 239 1.88 5.40 -0.71
C GLN A 239 0.62 6.16 -1.11
N GLU A 240 0.77 7.18 -1.96
CA GLU A 240 -0.36 7.93 -2.50
C GLU A 240 -0.26 7.92 -4.02
N ASN A 241 -1.31 7.47 -4.71
CA ASN A 241 -1.33 7.36 -6.18
C ASN A 241 -0.12 6.59 -6.74
N ASN A 242 0.27 5.48 -6.07
CA ASN A 242 1.47 4.68 -6.38
C ASN A 242 2.81 5.40 -6.21
N VAL A 243 2.85 6.55 -5.52
CA VAL A 243 4.07 7.30 -5.21
C VAL A 243 4.36 7.22 -3.72
N TRP A 244 5.58 6.83 -3.37
CA TRP A 244 6.03 6.75 -1.98
C TRP A 244 6.28 8.14 -1.40
N ALA A 245 6.01 8.32 -0.12
CA ALA A 245 6.30 9.53 0.61
C ALA A 245 6.84 9.22 2.01
N PHE A 246 7.78 10.05 2.48
CA PHE A 246 8.26 10.07 3.86
C PHE A 246 7.71 11.32 4.54
N THR A 247 7.06 11.14 5.70
CA THR A 247 6.57 12.26 6.51
C THR A 247 7.31 12.30 7.83
N PHE A 248 8.06 13.37 8.09
CA PHE A 248 8.74 13.60 9.38
C PHE A 248 7.81 14.30 10.35
N ASP A 249 7.57 13.71 11.51
CA ASP A 249 6.67 14.28 12.53
C ASP A 249 7.27 15.52 13.19
N ASN A 250 8.59 15.50 13.38
CA ASN A 250 9.35 16.50 14.13
C ASN A 250 9.87 17.65 13.27
N ILE A 251 9.99 17.45 11.95
CA ILE A 251 10.44 18.49 11.02
C ILE A 251 9.19 19.17 10.46
N LYS A 252 9.16 20.51 10.46
CA LYS A 252 8.03 21.27 9.95
C LYS A 252 8.37 21.97 8.64
N ASP A 253 7.40 21.98 7.72
CA ASP A 253 7.46 22.79 6.52
C ASP A 253 7.24 24.29 6.81
N ALA A 254 7.23 25.12 5.76
CA ALA A 254 7.00 26.56 5.88
C ALA A 254 5.60 26.91 6.43
N ALA A 255 4.63 25.99 6.33
CA ALA A 255 3.27 26.13 6.86
C ALA A 255 3.12 25.58 8.30
N GLY A 256 4.19 25.07 8.90
CA GLY A 256 4.19 24.47 10.23
C GLY A 256 3.62 23.05 10.28
N GLN A 257 3.36 22.42 9.13
CA GLN A 257 2.89 21.04 9.03
C GLN A 257 4.07 20.06 9.06
N PRO A 258 3.86 18.80 9.47
CA PRO A 258 4.87 17.74 9.32
C PRO A 258 5.44 17.72 7.90
N LEU A 259 6.77 17.68 7.78
CA LEU A 259 7.45 17.72 6.49
C LEU A 259 7.19 16.41 5.74
N LYS A 260 6.37 16.49 4.69
CA LYS A 260 6.09 15.39 3.77
C LYS A 260 6.89 15.54 2.48
N LEU A 261 7.73 14.54 2.19
CA LEU A 261 8.61 14.43 1.04
C LEU A 261 8.08 13.33 0.11
N VAL A 262 7.80 13.67 -1.15
CA VAL A 262 7.21 12.75 -2.13
C VAL A 262 8.27 12.29 -3.12
N LYS A 263 8.28 11.00 -3.48
CA LYS A 263 9.26 10.43 -4.41
C LYS A 263 9.16 11.12 -5.77
N ILE A 264 10.30 11.56 -6.28
CA ILE A 264 10.43 12.13 -7.63
C ILE A 264 11.19 11.15 -8.51
N ASN A 265 10.73 11.00 -9.75
CA ASN A 265 11.35 10.13 -10.76
C ASN A 265 12.35 10.90 -11.61
#